data_AF-A0A0A1WTW3-F1
#
_entry.id   AF-A0A0A1WTW3-F1
#
_cell.length_a   1.000
_cell.length_b   1.000
_cell.length_c   1.000
_cell.angle_alpha   90.00
_cell.angle_beta   90.00
_cell.angle_gamma   90.00
#
_symmetry.space_group_name_H-M   'P 1'
#
loop_
_entity.id
_entity.type
_entity.pdbx_description
1 polymer ?
#
loop_
_entity_poly.entity_id
_entity_poly.type
_entity_poly.pdbx_seq_one_letter_code
_entity_poly.pdbx_strand_id
1 'polypeptide(L)'
;MKRRKLLLCWTVLHSGLSLIAFLTLLLSKTTQAAIVPPPWSDPEKNPCASMPGGWQLLYWPPLKQCFKIFTIGYPCPETMELSPAPNVGKTKSARLNAPAAECRCPPGTALSAETNKCHEIFKRSPCEHSAYFAPLPEERAAISSGRRSNNRWGTCKPAKQCPLGMIFWAKDGRCYAQYTKGPCVKGKLLILNEDGLGECKCEPEGELLDYFYDPEETCHEHYTKGPCSTPGELFLPGGRCDCHRHLPHYNEDHQMCYELNTPGPCPPGHIFNLPDNFTAANTATDIPRAQCQCKDGYVPWNDGLCYRLYTRGPCGPNEFLINATNCVRNFCGKSRLYFPDQNTCYRIGSQGPCSLHQVVVFDFTARPSVDGISYNGICGCSGVIWNLDQQCSNIDNGGTEDENTCESTPGMVELNGNCYKLYTRGPCGPGQWLEPLKTHTQGPQTQRFLDTKAKCVCRPGYTLAEGDDEEDQNVGRARITRCNAPTVGLARWFLDIFG
;
A
#
# COMPACT_ATOMS: atom_id res chain seq x y z
N MET A 1 58.49 30.84 -11.96
CA MET A 1 58.61 29.39 -12.27
C MET A 1 57.91 28.44 -11.29
N LYS A 2 57.62 28.81 -10.02
CA LYS A 2 57.00 27.89 -9.04
C LYS A 2 55.50 27.56 -9.27
N ARG A 3 54.69 28.49 -9.79
CA ARG A 3 53.24 28.27 -10.05
C ARG A 3 52.95 27.28 -11.20
N ARG A 4 53.75 27.28 -12.27
CA ARG A 4 53.57 26.35 -13.40
C ARG A 4 53.82 24.89 -13.01
N LYS A 5 54.79 24.62 -12.12
CA LYS A 5 55.07 23.26 -11.62
C LYS A 5 53.95 22.71 -10.73
N LEU A 6 53.27 23.59 -9.98
CA LEU A 6 52.15 23.22 -9.11
C LEU A 6 50.87 22.89 -9.91
N LEU A 7 50.59 23.65 -10.97
CA LEU A 7 49.48 23.38 -11.89
C LEU A 7 49.66 22.06 -12.66
N LEU A 8 50.88 21.77 -13.13
CA LEU A 8 51.21 20.48 -13.77
C LEU A 8 51.06 19.29 -12.81
N CYS A 9 51.38 19.48 -11.53
CA CYS A 9 51.22 18.42 -10.53
C CYS A 9 49.74 18.14 -10.23
N TRP A 10 48.91 19.19 -10.19
CA TRP A 10 47.46 19.05 -10.02
C TRP A 10 46.76 18.37 -11.19
N THR A 11 47.16 18.68 -12.44
CA THR A 11 46.55 18.02 -13.62
C THR A 11 46.92 16.53 -13.70
N VAL A 12 48.12 16.15 -13.26
CA VAL A 12 48.55 14.73 -13.20
C VAL A 12 47.84 13.98 -12.08
N LEU A 13 47.57 14.63 -10.94
CA LEU A 13 46.80 14.02 -9.85
C LEU A 13 45.34 13.79 -10.25
N HIS A 14 44.73 14.75 -10.95
CA HIS A 14 43.34 14.67 -11.39
C HIS A 14 43.13 13.61 -12.50
N SER A 15 44.10 13.48 -13.43
CA SER A 15 44.05 12.41 -14.44
C SER A 15 44.28 11.02 -13.82
N GLY A 16 45.15 10.92 -12.81
CA GLY A 16 45.35 9.68 -12.04
C GLY A 16 44.09 9.25 -11.28
N LEU A 17 43.41 10.17 -10.60
CA LEU A 17 42.15 9.89 -9.89
C LEU A 17 41.01 9.50 -10.84
N SER A 18 40.89 10.14 -12.00
CA SER A 18 39.91 9.76 -13.03
C SER A 18 40.18 8.37 -13.62
N LEU A 19 41.44 8.01 -13.86
CA LEU A 19 41.82 6.67 -14.33
C LEU A 19 41.53 5.60 -13.29
N ILE A 20 41.80 5.87 -12.01
CA ILE A 20 41.48 4.95 -10.91
C ILE A 20 39.96 4.79 -10.78
N ALA A 21 39.17 5.87 -10.89
CA ALA A 21 37.70 5.80 -10.88
C ALA A 21 37.13 5.02 -12.07
N PHE A 22 37.74 5.16 -13.26
CA PHE A 22 37.34 4.39 -14.44
C PHE A 22 37.71 2.90 -14.32
N LEU A 23 38.87 2.60 -13.75
CA LEU A 23 39.30 1.24 -13.43
C LEU A 23 38.40 0.60 -12.36
N THR A 24 38.03 1.31 -11.30
CA THR A 24 37.12 0.78 -10.27
C THR A 24 35.69 0.58 -10.81
N LEU A 25 35.22 1.42 -11.73
CA LEU A 25 33.97 1.20 -12.46
C LEU A 25 34.04 -0.01 -13.41
N LEU A 26 35.16 -0.24 -14.08
CA LEU A 26 35.39 -1.44 -14.92
C LEU A 26 35.50 -2.73 -14.10
N LEU A 27 36.10 -2.67 -12.91
CA LEU A 27 36.20 -3.77 -11.93
C LEU A 27 34.86 -4.10 -11.24
N SER A 28 33.86 -3.22 -11.31
CA SER A 28 32.53 -3.44 -10.74
C SER A 28 31.57 -4.28 -11.61
N LYS A 29 32.00 -4.75 -12.79
CA LYS A 29 31.19 -5.58 -13.69
C LYS A 29 31.48 -7.08 -13.58
N THR A 30 31.13 -7.67 -12.44
CA THR A 30 30.74 -9.09 -12.37
C THR A 30 29.76 -9.29 -11.22
N THR A 31 28.65 -8.54 -11.23
CA THR A 31 27.45 -9.00 -10.53
C THR A 31 26.97 -10.26 -11.26
N GLN A 32 27.25 -11.44 -10.71
CA GLN A 32 26.57 -12.66 -11.11
C GLN A 32 25.10 -12.49 -10.73
N ALA A 33 24.31 -12.00 -11.68
CA ALA A 33 22.87 -12.12 -11.61
C ALA A 33 22.54 -13.59 -11.84
N ALA A 34 22.41 -14.35 -10.74
CA ALA A 34 21.91 -15.71 -10.82
C ALA A 34 20.40 -15.64 -11.08
N ILE A 35 19.99 -15.87 -12.34
CA ILE A 35 18.60 -16.15 -12.66
C ILE A 35 18.28 -17.51 -12.02
N VAL A 36 17.51 -17.51 -10.94
CA VAL A 36 17.01 -18.75 -10.35
C VAL A 36 15.97 -19.33 -11.33
N PRO A 37 16.24 -20.48 -11.96
CA PRO A 37 15.31 -21.07 -12.91
C PRO A 37 14.05 -21.55 -12.17
N PRO A 38 12.87 -21.42 -12.78
CA PRO A 38 11.64 -21.89 -12.15
C PRO A 38 11.70 -23.41 -11.90
N PRO A 39 10.96 -23.93 -10.90
CA PRO A 39 11.07 -25.34 -10.50
C PRO A 39 10.68 -26.34 -11.60
N TRP A 40 9.93 -25.91 -12.63
CA TRP A 40 9.52 -26.75 -13.77
C TRP A 40 10.47 -26.71 -14.96
N SER A 41 11.53 -25.89 -14.94
CA SER A 41 12.58 -25.93 -15.97
C SER A 41 13.72 -26.91 -15.62
N ASP A 42 13.54 -27.71 -14.58
CA ASP A 42 14.45 -28.78 -14.17
C ASP A 42 14.17 -30.05 -15.01
N PRO A 43 15.12 -30.51 -15.85
CA PRO A 43 14.95 -31.69 -16.71
C PRO A 43 14.70 -33.00 -15.93
N GLU A 44 15.12 -33.09 -14.67
CA GLU A 44 14.87 -34.27 -13.83
C GLU A 44 13.40 -34.37 -13.42
N LYS A 45 12.71 -33.23 -13.39
CA LYS A 45 11.30 -33.12 -12.99
C LYS A 45 10.38 -32.99 -14.20
N ASN A 46 10.78 -32.22 -15.20
CA ASN A 46 9.98 -32.00 -16.40
C ASN A 46 10.74 -32.50 -17.63
N PRO A 47 10.36 -33.65 -18.23
CA PRO A 47 11.08 -34.20 -19.39
C PRO A 47 11.08 -33.22 -20.58
N CYS A 48 10.09 -32.34 -20.66
CA CYS A 48 9.98 -31.33 -21.71
C CYS A 48 11.00 -30.19 -21.57
N ALA A 49 11.66 -30.04 -20.41
CA ALA A 49 12.66 -29.01 -20.18
C ALA A 49 13.97 -29.25 -20.97
N SER A 50 14.19 -30.48 -21.45
CA SER A 50 15.35 -30.85 -22.29
C SER A 50 15.22 -30.42 -23.76
N MET A 51 14.02 -30.04 -24.20
CA MET A 51 13.75 -29.60 -25.57
C MET A 51 14.15 -28.13 -25.81
N PRO A 52 14.36 -27.69 -27.07
CA PRO A 52 14.55 -26.28 -27.36
C PRO A 52 13.35 -25.46 -26.88
N GLY A 53 13.60 -24.45 -26.04
CA GLY A 53 12.54 -23.68 -25.39
C GLY A 53 11.84 -24.39 -24.23
N GLY A 54 12.43 -25.46 -23.70
CA GLY A 54 11.83 -26.34 -22.69
C GLY A 54 11.37 -25.66 -21.40
N TRP A 55 11.88 -24.48 -21.07
CA TRP A 55 11.40 -23.67 -19.93
C TRP A 55 9.97 -23.12 -20.12
N GLN A 56 9.47 -23.09 -21.37
CA GLN A 56 8.09 -22.73 -21.73
C GLN A 56 7.19 -23.95 -21.89
N LEU A 57 7.71 -25.18 -21.76
CA LEU A 57 6.98 -26.40 -22.04
C LEU A 57 6.75 -27.19 -20.77
N LEU A 58 5.57 -27.78 -20.65
CA LEU A 58 5.18 -28.60 -19.51
C LEU A 58 4.69 -29.96 -20.02
N TYR A 59 5.15 -31.01 -19.36
CA TYR A 59 4.71 -32.37 -19.67
C TYR A 59 3.28 -32.58 -19.19
N TRP A 60 2.40 -33.02 -20.09
CA TRP A 60 1.01 -33.37 -19.77
C TRP A 60 0.86 -34.90 -19.68
N PRO A 61 0.76 -35.49 -18.46
CA PRO A 61 0.74 -36.93 -18.29
C PRO A 61 -0.37 -37.67 -19.04
N PRO A 62 -1.62 -37.17 -19.12
CA PRO A 62 -2.72 -37.86 -19.81
C PRO A 62 -2.46 -38.11 -21.30
N LEU A 63 -1.77 -37.20 -21.99
CA LEU A 63 -1.50 -37.30 -23.44
C LEU A 63 -0.06 -37.70 -23.76
N LYS A 64 0.82 -37.79 -22.75
CA LYS A 64 2.26 -38.06 -22.91
C LYS A 64 2.94 -37.11 -23.90
N GLN A 65 2.48 -35.86 -23.93
CA GLN A 65 2.96 -34.81 -24.85
C GLN A 65 3.34 -33.56 -24.06
N CYS A 66 4.16 -32.73 -24.69
CA CYS A 66 4.64 -31.48 -24.15
C CYS A 66 3.84 -30.31 -24.73
N PHE A 67 3.29 -29.47 -23.86
CA PHE A 67 2.49 -28.32 -24.26
C PHE A 67 3.10 -27.04 -23.72
N LYS A 68 2.82 -25.93 -24.38
CA LYS A 68 3.28 -24.62 -23.93
C LYS A 68 2.47 -24.18 -22.71
N ILE A 69 3.15 -23.63 -21.70
CA ILE A 69 2.49 -23.06 -20.53
C ILE A 69 1.72 -21.79 -20.90
N PHE A 70 0.69 -21.46 -20.12
CA PHE A 70 -0.16 -20.27 -20.29
C PHE A 70 -0.85 -20.19 -21.65
N THR A 71 -1.00 -21.33 -22.33
CA THR A 71 -1.87 -21.43 -23.51
C THR A 71 -3.26 -21.83 -23.06
N ILE A 72 -4.24 -21.04 -23.48
CA ILE A 72 -5.66 -21.30 -23.25
C ILE A 72 -6.14 -22.37 -24.23
N GLY A 73 -6.96 -23.30 -23.75
CA GLY A 73 -7.50 -24.40 -24.54
C GLY A 73 -6.62 -25.65 -24.52
N TYR A 74 -6.73 -26.47 -25.57
CA TYR A 74 -6.16 -27.82 -25.61
C TYR A 74 -4.68 -27.85 -25.16
N PRO A 75 -4.30 -28.66 -24.15
CA PRO A 75 -4.98 -29.85 -23.60
C PRO A 75 -5.99 -29.56 -22.47
N CYS A 76 -6.12 -28.31 -22.06
CA CYS A 76 -7.09 -27.86 -21.07
C CYS A 76 -8.45 -27.51 -21.72
N PRO A 77 -9.52 -27.36 -20.93
CA PRO A 77 -10.78 -26.80 -21.42
C PRO A 77 -10.58 -25.43 -22.08
N GLU A 78 -11.48 -25.06 -23.00
CA GLU A 78 -11.36 -23.86 -23.86
C GLU A 78 -11.16 -22.53 -23.13
N THR A 79 -11.53 -22.42 -21.85
CA THR A 79 -11.38 -21.21 -21.04
C THR A 79 -10.27 -21.31 -19.98
N MET A 80 -9.58 -22.45 -19.91
CA MET A 80 -8.53 -22.71 -18.93
C MET A 80 -7.17 -22.72 -19.63
N GLU A 81 -6.14 -22.31 -18.90
CA GLU A 81 -4.75 -22.37 -19.34
C GLU A 81 -3.99 -23.48 -18.62
N LEU A 82 -2.96 -23.98 -19.28
CA LEU A 82 -2.02 -24.92 -18.69
C LEU A 82 -1.01 -24.18 -17.81
N SER A 83 -1.03 -24.44 -16.50
CA SER A 83 -0.11 -23.80 -15.55
C SER A 83 0.70 -24.86 -14.77
N PRO A 84 1.93 -24.52 -14.32
CA PRO A 84 2.66 -25.35 -13.37
C PRO A 84 1.91 -25.44 -12.03
N ALA A 85 1.65 -26.65 -11.52
CA ALA A 85 1.02 -26.79 -10.21
C ALA A 85 2.00 -26.41 -9.09
N PRO A 86 1.52 -25.71 -8.04
CA PRO A 86 2.30 -25.30 -6.88
C PRO A 86 2.54 -26.44 -5.89
N ASN A 87 2.36 -27.72 -6.29
CA ASN A 87 2.68 -28.87 -5.46
C ASN A 87 4.20 -29.05 -5.31
N VAL A 88 4.80 -28.11 -4.61
CA VAL A 88 6.13 -28.15 -4.06
C VAL A 88 5.96 -28.19 -2.54
N GLY A 89 6.02 -29.39 -1.95
CA GLY A 89 6.70 -29.53 -0.65
C GLY A 89 5.94 -29.89 0.64
N LYS A 90 4.65 -30.25 0.67
CA LYS A 90 3.99 -30.64 1.95
C LYS A 90 4.05 -32.13 2.33
N THR A 91 4.34 -33.04 1.40
CA THR A 91 4.48 -34.48 1.70
C THR A 91 5.76 -35.05 1.10
N LYS A 92 6.38 -36.04 1.77
CA LYS A 92 7.58 -36.74 1.27
C LYS A 92 7.36 -37.34 -0.12
N SER A 93 6.13 -37.77 -0.43
CA SER A 93 5.75 -38.31 -1.74
C SER A 93 5.58 -37.24 -2.85
N ALA A 94 5.29 -35.98 -2.49
CA ALA A 94 5.17 -34.87 -3.45
C ALA A 94 6.51 -34.18 -3.76
N ARG A 95 7.58 -34.46 -3.00
CA ARG A 95 8.94 -33.96 -3.30
C ARG A 95 9.65 -34.77 -4.39
N LEU A 96 9.21 -36.02 -4.62
CA LEU A 96 9.74 -36.88 -5.68
C LEU A 96 9.00 -36.73 -7.01
N ASN A 97 7.81 -36.14 -7.01
CA ASN A 97 7.01 -35.97 -8.21
C ASN A 97 7.15 -34.54 -8.71
N ALA A 98 7.44 -34.42 -10.01
CA ALA A 98 7.49 -33.19 -10.79
C ALA A 98 6.38 -32.18 -10.42
N PRO A 99 6.58 -30.86 -10.61
CA PRO A 99 5.45 -29.93 -10.62
C PRO A 99 4.46 -30.41 -11.69
N ALA A 100 3.36 -31.01 -11.23
CA ALA A 100 2.36 -31.56 -12.12
C ALA A 100 1.77 -30.42 -12.95
N ALA A 101 1.55 -30.66 -14.23
CA ALA A 101 0.76 -29.74 -15.04
C ALA A 101 -0.69 -29.72 -14.55
N GLU A 102 -1.27 -28.55 -14.36
CA GLU A 102 -2.66 -28.37 -13.94
C GLU A 102 -3.35 -27.33 -14.83
N CYS A 103 -4.62 -27.59 -15.15
CA CYS A 103 -5.45 -26.61 -15.86
C CYS A 103 -6.03 -25.61 -14.87
N ARG A 104 -5.76 -24.32 -15.07
CA ARG A 104 -6.22 -23.23 -14.21
C ARG A 104 -6.92 -22.14 -14.98
N CYS A 105 -7.73 -21.35 -14.27
CA CYS A 105 -8.27 -20.13 -14.84
C CYS A 105 -7.15 -19.09 -15.02
N PRO A 106 -7.05 -18.42 -16.19
CA PRO A 106 -6.11 -17.34 -16.42
C PRO A 106 -6.21 -16.21 -15.39
N PRO A 107 -5.14 -15.43 -15.17
CA PRO A 107 -5.19 -14.27 -14.28
C PRO A 107 -6.27 -13.28 -14.71
N GLY A 108 -7.05 -12.78 -13.75
CA GLY A 108 -8.21 -11.91 -14.04
C GLY A 108 -9.50 -12.67 -14.36
N THR A 109 -9.50 -14.00 -14.29
CA THR A 109 -10.70 -14.82 -14.43
C THR A 109 -10.94 -15.70 -13.20
N ALA A 110 -12.15 -16.22 -13.05
CA ALA A 110 -12.51 -17.19 -12.04
C ALA A 110 -13.47 -18.24 -12.62
N LEU A 111 -13.46 -19.43 -12.04
CA LEU A 111 -14.31 -20.56 -12.44
C LEU A 111 -15.74 -20.34 -11.93
N SER A 112 -16.72 -20.42 -12.82
CA SER A 112 -18.14 -20.49 -12.44
C SER A 112 -18.54 -21.92 -12.13
N ALA A 113 -19.21 -22.13 -11.00
CA ALA A 113 -19.77 -23.42 -10.61
C ALA A 113 -20.91 -23.88 -11.54
N GLU A 114 -21.61 -22.94 -12.18
CA GLU A 114 -22.77 -23.22 -13.04
C GLU A 114 -22.34 -23.68 -14.43
N THR A 115 -21.39 -22.96 -15.04
CA THR A 115 -21.00 -23.22 -16.43
C THR A 115 -19.73 -24.06 -16.55
N ASN A 116 -19.02 -24.33 -15.44
CA ASN A 116 -17.68 -24.96 -15.44
C ASN A 116 -16.68 -24.29 -16.40
N LYS A 117 -16.83 -22.98 -16.62
CA LYS A 117 -15.98 -22.15 -17.48
C LYS A 117 -15.39 -21.00 -16.67
N CYS A 118 -14.21 -20.54 -17.08
CA CYS A 118 -13.58 -19.37 -16.48
C CYS A 118 -14.15 -18.11 -17.12
N HIS A 119 -14.68 -17.22 -16.30
CA HIS A 119 -15.22 -15.92 -16.71
C HIS A 119 -14.39 -14.80 -16.11
N GLU A 120 -14.36 -13.67 -16.80
CA GLU A 120 -13.67 -12.47 -16.32
C GLU A 120 -14.32 -11.94 -15.04
N ILE A 121 -13.50 -11.64 -14.04
CA ILE A 121 -14.01 -11.04 -12.80
C ILE A 121 -14.33 -9.57 -13.03
N PHE A 122 -15.33 -9.06 -12.31
CA PHE A 122 -15.83 -7.69 -12.38
C PHE A 122 -16.48 -7.29 -13.71
N LYS A 123 -16.75 -8.26 -14.59
CA LYS A 123 -17.57 -8.07 -15.80
C LYS A 123 -18.94 -8.73 -15.62
N ARG A 124 -19.88 -8.39 -16.51
CA ARG A 124 -21.22 -8.97 -16.53
C ARG A 124 -21.19 -10.49 -16.71
N SER A 125 -20.64 -10.98 -17.82
CA SER A 125 -20.67 -12.41 -18.16
C SER A 125 -20.09 -13.29 -17.04
N PRO A 126 -20.81 -14.32 -16.54
CA PRO A 126 -22.04 -14.94 -17.07
C PRO A 126 -23.36 -14.42 -16.45
N CYS A 127 -23.31 -13.33 -15.70
CA CYS A 127 -24.40 -12.82 -14.90
C CYS A 127 -25.46 -12.04 -15.70
N GLU A 128 -26.61 -11.82 -15.06
CA GLU A 128 -27.68 -10.99 -15.59
C GLU A 128 -27.29 -9.50 -15.70
N HIS A 129 -28.13 -8.70 -16.37
CA HIS A 129 -27.92 -7.26 -16.49
C HIS A 129 -27.82 -6.60 -15.10
N SER A 130 -26.96 -5.59 -14.94
CA SER A 130 -26.64 -4.94 -13.65
C SER A 130 -26.01 -5.86 -12.59
N ALA A 131 -25.59 -7.08 -12.95
CA ALA A 131 -24.81 -7.96 -12.08
C ALA A 131 -23.41 -8.21 -12.67
N TYR A 132 -22.46 -8.56 -11.81
CA TYR A 132 -21.08 -8.81 -12.19
C TYR A 132 -20.53 -10.08 -11.52
N PHE A 133 -19.57 -10.72 -12.17
CA PHE A 133 -18.95 -11.93 -11.67
C PHE A 133 -17.82 -11.60 -10.69
N ALA A 134 -17.97 -11.96 -9.42
CA ALA A 134 -17.03 -11.64 -8.36
C ALA A 134 -16.28 -12.89 -7.85
N PRO A 135 -14.98 -12.79 -7.54
CA PRO A 135 -14.25 -13.92 -6.94
C PRO A 135 -14.78 -14.22 -5.53
N LEU A 136 -14.86 -15.51 -5.19
CA LEU A 136 -15.19 -15.98 -3.85
C LEU A 136 -13.98 -15.92 -2.92
N PRO A 137 -14.15 -15.54 -1.64
CA PRO A 137 -13.10 -15.69 -0.63
C PRO A 137 -12.65 -17.15 -0.53
N GLU A 138 -11.35 -17.36 -0.31
CA GLU A 138 -10.69 -18.68 -0.32
C GLU A 138 -11.35 -19.69 0.65
N GLU A 139 -11.80 -19.21 1.81
CA GLU A 139 -12.52 -20.00 2.83
C GLU A 139 -13.86 -20.57 2.32
N ARG A 140 -14.60 -19.78 1.52
CA ARG A 140 -15.89 -20.20 0.95
C ARG A 140 -15.70 -21.04 -0.30
N ALA A 141 -14.63 -20.80 -1.06
CA ALA A 141 -14.26 -21.60 -2.21
C ALA A 141 -13.87 -23.05 -1.83
N ALA A 142 -13.31 -23.26 -0.64
CA ALA A 142 -12.98 -24.60 -0.12
C ALA A 142 -14.23 -25.46 0.20
N ILE A 143 -15.32 -24.81 0.63
CA ILE A 143 -16.58 -25.48 1.00
C ILE A 143 -17.38 -25.85 -0.25
N SER A 144 -17.43 -24.96 -1.25
CA SER A 144 -18.19 -25.18 -2.48
C SER A 144 -17.55 -26.19 -3.44
N SER A 145 -16.23 -26.42 -3.32
CA SER A 145 -15.47 -27.17 -4.32
C SER A 145 -15.46 -28.69 -4.13
N GLY A 146 -15.75 -29.22 -2.93
CA GLY A 146 -15.81 -30.67 -2.64
C GLY A 146 -14.55 -31.49 -3.03
N ARG A 147 -13.54 -30.82 -3.61
CA ARG A 147 -12.32 -31.31 -4.23
C ARG A 147 -11.32 -30.19 -4.15
N ARG A 148 -10.07 -30.54 -3.83
CA ARG A 148 -8.89 -29.67 -3.75
C ARG A 148 -8.50 -29.12 -5.14
N SER A 149 -9.41 -28.42 -5.82
CA SER A 149 -9.08 -27.65 -7.01
C SER A 149 -8.49 -26.32 -6.55
N ASN A 150 -7.27 -26.04 -6.98
CA ASN A 150 -6.62 -24.75 -6.71
C ASN A 150 -7.13 -23.63 -7.64
N ASN A 151 -8.25 -23.84 -8.32
CA ASN A 151 -8.85 -22.82 -9.17
C ASN A 151 -9.47 -21.73 -8.31
N ARG A 152 -9.43 -20.49 -8.79
CA ARG A 152 -10.16 -19.38 -8.21
C ARG A 152 -11.63 -19.54 -8.58
N TRP A 153 -12.53 -19.55 -7.60
CA TRP A 153 -13.97 -19.65 -7.84
C TRP A 153 -14.61 -18.26 -7.84
N GLY A 154 -15.70 -18.10 -8.58
CA GLY A 154 -16.48 -16.86 -8.59
C GLY A 154 -17.98 -17.11 -8.57
N THR A 155 -18.73 -16.06 -8.22
CA THR A 155 -20.20 -16.04 -8.18
C THR A 155 -20.72 -14.71 -8.70
N CYS A 156 -21.92 -14.71 -9.25
CA CYS A 156 -22.60 -13.48 -9.64
C CYS A 156 -23.03 -12.66 -8.40
N LYS A 157 -22.79 -11.35 -8.46
CA LYS A 157 -23.23 -10.38 -7.46
C LYS A 157 -23.94 -9.21 -8.14
N PRO A 158 -25.06 -8.71 -7.60
CA PRO A 158 -25.70 -7.51 -8.13
C PRO A 158 -24.84 -6.27 -7.86
N ALA A 159 -24.84 -5.32 -8.80
CA ALA A 159 -24.22 -4.01 -8.62
C ALA A 159 -25.00 -3.20 -7.58
N LYS A 160 -24.29 -2.45 -6.75
CA LYS A 160 -24.93 -1.56 -5.76
C LYS A 160 -25.50 -0.34 -6.48
N GLN A 161 -26.72 0.07 -6.13
CA GLN A 161 -27.29 1.31 -6.61
C GLN A 161 -26.52 2.52 -6.07
N CYS A 162 -26.02 3.36 -6.97
CA CYS A 162 -25.34 4.61 -6.62
C CYS A 162 -26.32 5.80 -6.71
N PRO A 163 -26.02 6.93 -6.03
CA PRO A 163 -26.74 8.19 -6.19
C PRO A 163 -26.76 8.68 -7.65
N LEU A 164 -27.67 9.60 -7.97
CA LEU A 164 -27.77 10.19 -9.31
C LEU A 164 -26.43 10.80 -9.74
N GLY A 165 -26.04 10.55 -11.00
CA GLY A 165 -24.78 11.02 -11.57
C GLY A 165 -23.53 10.23 -11.13
N MET A 166 -23.68 9.14 -10.38
CA MET A 166 -22.59 8.26 -9.97
C MET A 166 -22.75 6.84 -10.52
N ILE A 167 -21.61 6.21 -10.84
CA ILE A 167 -21.49 4.90 -11.44
C ILE A 167 -20.78 3.95 -10.46
N PHE A 168 -21.28 2.72 -10.36
CA PHE A 168 -20.71 1.68 -9.53
C PHE A 168 -19.50 1.03 -10.20
N TRP A 169 -18.39 0.93 -9.46
CA TRP A 169 -17.17 0.26 -9.91
C TRP A 169 -16.99 -1.08 -9.19
N ALA A 170 -17.15 -2.18 -9.94
CA ALA A 170 -17.20 -3.53 -9.38
C ALA A 170 -15.90 -3.99 -8.69
N LYS A 171 -14.74 -3.45 -9.10
CA LYS A 171 -13.42 -3.89 -8.62
C LYS A 171 -13.14 -3.54 -7.16
N ASP A 172 -13.59 -2.38 -6.70
CA ASP A 172 -13.45 -1.91 -5.31
C ASP A 172 -14.78 -1.72 -4.57
N GLY A 173 -15.90 -1.84 -5.28
CA GLY A 173 -17.25 -1.73 -4.72
C GLY A 173 -17.66 -0.30 -4.39
N ARG A 174 -17.02 0.73 -4.98
CA ARG A 174 -17.29 2.15 -4.72
C ARG A 174 -18.08 2.80 -5.86
N CYS A 175 -18.70 3.93 -5.55
CA CYS A 175 -19.38 4.78 -6.53
C CYS A 175 -18.49 5.97 -6.90
N TYR A 176 -18.41 6.28 -8.18
CA TYR A 176 -17.61 7.40 -8.71
C TYR A 176 -18.48 8.26 -9.63
N ALA A 177 -18.20 9.56 -9.73
CA ALA A 177 -18.96 10.43 -10.61
C ALA A 177 -18.77 10.07 -12.09
N GLN A 178 -19.85 10.12 -12.87
CA GLN A 178 -19.81 9.88 -14.31
C GLN A 178 -18.98 10.95 -15.02
N TYR A 179 -18.30 10.57 -16.12
CA TYR A 179 -17.40 11.44 -16.89
C TYR A 179 -16.21 11.97 -16.10
N THR A 180 -15.87 11.32 -14.99
CA THR A 180 -14.63 11.58 -14.25
C THR A 180 -13.59 10.50 -14.54
N LYS A 181 -12.33 10.79 -14.26
CA LYS A 181 -11.25 9.81 -14.30
C LYS A 181 -11.53 8.67 -13.34
N GLY A 182 -12.05 8.96 -12.15
CA GLY A 182 -12.35 7.94 -11.13
C GLY A 182 -11.20 6.92 -10.95
N PRO A 183 -11.49 5.60 -11.03
CA PRO A 183 -10.49 4.53 -10.94
C PRO A 183 -9.79 4.24 -12.29
N CYS A 184 -10.09 4.98 -13.35
CA CYS A 184 -9.54 4.77 -14.68
C CYS A 184 -8.08 5.22 -14.81
N VAL A 185 -7.40 4.60 -15.78
CA VAL A 185 -6.08 5.06 -16.23
C VAL A 185 -6.20 6.43 -16.90
N LYS A 186 -5.09 7.17 -16.96
CA LYS A 186 -5.07 8.49 -17.62
C LYS A 186 -5.54 8.38 -19.08
N GLY A 187 -6.32 9.38 -19.52
CA GLY A 187 -6.86 9.47 -20.87
C GLY A 187 -8.12 8.63 -21.11
N LYS A 188 -8.70 8.04 -20.07
CA LYS A 188 -10.00 7.37 -20.11
C LYS A 188 -10.90 7.89 -19.00
N LEU A 189 -12.18 8.01 -19.31
CA LEU A 189 -13.19 8.45 -18.35
C LEU A 189 -14.13 7.29 -18.01
N LEU A 190 -14.73 7.39 -16.83
CA LEU A 190 -15.71 6.43 -16.34
C LEU A 190 -17.07 6.71 -16.97
N ILE A 191 -17.57 5.73 -17.71
CA ILE A 191 -18.90 5.73 -18.31
C ILE A 191 -19.69 4.50 -17.87
N LEU A 192 -21.00 4.56 -18.02
CA LEU A 192 -21.88 3.43 -17.77
C LEU A 192 -21.97 2.63 -19.07
N ASN A 193 -21.62 1.35 -19.03
CA ASN A 193 -21.74 0.49 -20.19
C ASN A 193 -23.19 0.01 -20.37
N GLU A 194 -23.47 -0.64 -21.52
CA GLU A 194 -24.80 -1.20 -21.81
C GLU A 194 -25.26 -2.24 -20.78
N ASP A 195 -24.32 -2.86 -20.04
CA ASP A 195 -24.59 -3.85 -19.01
C ASP A 195 -24.97 -3.24 -17.64
N GLY A 196 -24.97 -1.91 -17.51
CA GLY A 196 -25.24 -1.21 -16.26
C GLY A 196 -24.08 -1.24 -15.26
N LEU A 197 -22.85 -1.45 -15.73
CA LEU A 197 -21.61 -1.46 -14.95
C LEU A 197 -20.69 -0.32 -15.40
N GLY A 198 -19.85 0.15 -14.48
CA GLY A 198 -18.83 1.13 -14.83
C GLY A 198 -17.74 0.55 -15.72
N GLU A 199 -17.41 1.26 -16.80
CA GLU A 199 -16.33 0.94 -17.73
C GLU A 199 -15.48 2.18 -18.02
N CYS A 200 -14.18 1.98 -18.20
CA CYS A 200 -13.25 3.04 -18.57
C CYS A 200 -13.09 3.08 -20.09
N LYS A 201 -13.60 4.13 -20.74
CA LYS A 201 -13.59 4.26 -22.21
C LYS A 201 -13.13 5.66 -22.63
N CYS A 202 -12.71 5.76 -23.88
CA CYS A 202 -12.48 7.01 -24.57
C CYS A 202 -12.74 6.80 -26.06
N GLU A 203 -13.64 7.58 -26.65
CA GLU A 203 -14.02 7.51 -28.05
C GLU A 203 -14.23 8.92 -28.62
N PRO A 204 -13.89 9.15 -29.90
CA PRO A 204 -14.13 10.41 -30.59
C PRO A 204 -15.59 10.60 -31.03
N GLU A 205 -16.50 9.72 -30.62
CA GLU A 205 -17.94 9.81 -30.93
C GLU A 205 -18.82 9.65 -29.68
N GLY A 206 -20.09 9.99 -29.83
CA GLY A 206 -21.10 9.83 -28.77
C GLY A 206 -20.94 10.83 -27.63
N GLU A 207 -21.24 10.39 -26.41
CA GLU A 207 -21.24 11.24 -25.20
C GLU A 207 -19.84 11.71 -24.79
N LEU A 208 -18.78 11.03 -25.25
CA LEU A 208 -17.40 11.34 -24.91
C LEU A 208 -16.73 12.34 -25.88
N LEU A 209 -17.39 12.69 -26.99
CA LEU A 209 -16.86 13.63 -27.98
C LEU A 209 -16.44 14.97 -27.33
N ASP A 210 -17.27 15.50 -26.43
CA ASP A 210 -16.98 16.78 -25.76
C ASP A 210 -15.77 16.70 -24.81
N TYR A 211 -15.41 15.49 -24.39
CA TYR A 211 -14.30 15.18 -23.48
C TYR A 211 -13.04 14.71 -24.22
N PHE A 212 -13.14 14.48 -25.52
CA PHE A 212 -12.08 13.92 -26.35
C PHE A 212 -11.06 15.00 -26.73
N TYR A 213 -9.78 14.66 -26.64
CA TYR A 213 -8.67 15.51 -27.05
C TYR A 213 -7.96 14.88 -28.25
N ASP A 214 -8.23 15.41 -29.45
CA ASP A 214 -7.76 14.86 -30.73
C ASP A 214 -6.26 14.59 -30.81
N PRO A 215 -5.35 15.49 -30.35
CA PRO A 215 -3.92 15.31 -30.57
C PRO A 215 -3.30 14.09 -29.87
N GLU A 216 -3.89 13.63 -28.77
CA GLU A 216 -3.39 12.48 -28.00
C GLU A 216 -4.36 11.29 -28.00
N GLU A 217 -5.53 11.41 -28.64
CA GLU A 217 -6.60 10.41 -28.62
C GLU A 217 -7.00 10.00 -27.18
N THR A 218 -7.11 11.00 -26.29
CA THR A 218 -7.38 10.79 -24.86
C THR A 218 -8.57 11.61 -24.37
N CYS A 219 -9.25 11.12 -23.34
CA CYS A 219 -10.42 11.78 -22.77
C CYS A 219 -10.10 12.32 -21.37
N HIS A 220 -10.53 13.56 -21.11
CA HIS A 220 -10.19 14.28 -19.87
C HIS A 220 -11.41 15.00 -19.29
N GLU A 221 -11.42 15.17 -17.98
CA GLU A 221 -12.49 15.86 -17.26
C GLU A 221 -12.50 17.36 -17.61
N HIS A 222 -13.69 17.93 -17.81
CA HIS A 222 -13.81 19.36 -18.05
C HIS A 222 -13.39 20.18 -16.83
N TYR A 223 -12.87 21.38 -17.11
CA TYR A 223 -12.38 22.34 -16.13
C TYR A 223 -11.24 21.83 -15.24
N THR A 224 -10.55 20.78 -15.71
CA THR A 224 -9.30 20.28 -15.12
C THR A 224 -8.11 20.64 -16.00
N LYS A 225 -6.89 20.47 -15.50
CA LYS A 225 -5.67 20.63 -16.29
C LYS A 225 -5.62 19.67 -17.48
N GLY A 226 -6.18 18.46 -17.34
CA GLY A 226 -6.27 17.48 -18.43
C GLY A 226 -4.95 17.30 -19.20
N PRO A 227 -4.96 17.41 -20.55
CA PRO A 227 -3.78 17.32 -21.41
C PRO A 227 -3.06 18.68 -21.61
N CYS A 228 -3.53 19.75 -20.96
CA CYS A 228 -3.05 21.10 -21.23
C CYS A 228 -1.60 21.30 -20.75
N SER A 229 -0.73 21.64 -21.70
CA SER A 229 0.71 21.83 -21.48
C SER A 229 1.06 23.27 -21.08
N THR A 230 0.29 24.21 -21.60
CA THR A 230 0.30 25.64 -21.32
C THR A 230 -0.13 25.89 -19.86
N PRO A 231 0.68 26.61 -19.07
CA PRO A 231 0.32 26.92 -17.69
C PRO A 231 -0.89 27.84 -17.67
N GLY A 232 -1.90 27.50 -16.86
CA GLY A 232 -3.08 28.34 -16.65
C GLY A 232 -4.21 28.12 -17.64
N GLU A 233 -4.07 27.16 -18.56
CA GLU A 233 -5.19 26.67 -19.36
C GLU A 233 -5.85 25.47 -18.69
N LEU A 234 -7.16 25.35 -18.89
CA LEU A 234 -7.96 24.21 -18.47
C LEU A 234 -8.56 23.54 -19.69
N PHE A 235 -8.87 22.26 -19.57
CA PHE A 235 -9.56 21.50 -20.58
C PHE A 235 -11.04 21.87 -20.57
N LEU A 236 -11.50 22.55 -21.62
CA LEU A 236 -12.86 23.06 -21.72
C LEU A 236 -13.73 22.15 -22.60
N PRO A 237 -15.07 22.25 -22.48
CA PRO A 237 -15.98 21.57 -23.39
C PRO A 237 -15.66 21.87 -24.86
N GLY A 238 -15.73 20.82 -25.69
CA GLY A 238 -15.34 20.85 -27.10
C GLY A 238 -13.86 20.54 -27.32
N GLY A 239 -13.24 19.77 -26.42
CA GLY A 239 -11.94 19.13 -26.70
C GLY A 239 -10.74 20.06 -26.77
N ARG A 240 -10.78 21.25 -26.16
CA ARG A 240 -9.70 22.26 -26.28
C ARG A 240 -9.16 22.72 -24.93
N CYS A 241 -7.88 23.06 -24.93
CA CYS A 241 -7.23 23.76 -23.83
C CYS A 241 -7.35 25.27 -24.03
N ASP A 242 -7.95 25.96 -23.08
CA ASP A 242 -8.10 27.42 -23.15
C ASP A 242 -8.34 28.02 -21.76
N CYS A 243 -8.21 29.34 -21.68
CA CYS A 243 -8.56 30.12 -20.51
C CYS A 243 -9.13 31.48 -20.94
N HIS A 244 -10.37 31.76 -20.52
CA HIS A 244 -11.06 33.00 -20.86
C HIS A 244 -11.53 33.74 -19.63
N ARG A 245 -11.53 35.08 -19.73
CA ARG A 245 -11.99 35.99 -18.67
C ARG A 245 -13.45 35.81 -18.26
N HIS A 246 -14.27 35.08 -19.01
CA HIS A 246 -15.66 34.81 -18.64
C HIS A 246 -15.83 33.54 -17.79
N LEU A 247 -14.79 32.73 -17.62
CA LEU A 247 -14.84 31.53 -16.80
C LEU A 247 -14.78 31.86 -15.30
N PRO A 248 -15.57 31.20 -14.45
CA PRO A 248 -15.44 31.31 -13.00
C PRO A 248 -14.06 30.95 -12.45
N HIS A 249 -13.30 30.18 -13.23
CA HIS A 249 -11.97 29.64 -12.93
C HIS A 249 -10.85 30.66 -13.17
N TYR A 250 -11.16 31.76 -13.87
CA TYR A 250 -10.19 32.77 -14.25
C TYR A 250 -9.78 33.63 -13.04
N ASN A 251 -8.47 33.76 -12.82
CA ASN A 251 -7.90 34.67 -11.85
C ASN A 251 -7.31 35.90 -12.58
N GLU A 252 -7.70 37.09 -12.13
CA GLU A 252 -7.31 38.35 -12.78
C GLU A 252 -5.84 38.70 -12.59
N ASP A 253 -5.29 38.45 -11.41
CA ASP A 253 -3.91 38.82 -11.05
C ASP A 253 -2.89 38.04 -11.87
N HIS A 254 -3.14 36.74 -12.07
CA HIS A 254 -2.22 35.85 -12.77
C HIS A 254 -2.54 35.71 -14.26
N GLN A 255 -3.72 36.18 -14.71
CA GLN A 255 -4.22 35.99 -16.07
C GLN A 255 -4.29 34.50 -16.48
N MET A 256 -4.64 33.63 -15.52
CA MET A 256 -4.62 32.18 -15.64
C MET A 256 -5.88 31.59 -15.04
N CYS A 257 -6.27 30.41 -15.51
CA CYS A 257 -7.38 29.63 -14.98
C CYS A 257 -6.89 28.52 -14.06
N TYR A 258 -7.61 28.29 -12.97
CA TYR A 258 -7.28 27.27 -11.98
C TYR A 258 -8.48 26.39 -11.68
N GLU A 259 -8.21 25.10 -11.45
CA GLU A 259 -9.23 24.14 -11.05
C GLU A 259 -9.87 24.53 -9.72
N LEU A 260 -11.21 24.45 -9.64
CA LEU A 260 -11.92 24.70 -8.39
C LEU A 260 -11.62 23.61 -7.36
N ASN A 261 -11.74 23.95 -6.08
CA ASN A 261 -11.43 23.08 -4.94
C ASN A 261 -9.96 22.63 -4.87
N THR A 262 -9.07 23.31 -5.59
CA THR A 262 -7.62 23.09 -5.51
C THR A 262 -6.94 24.27 -4.84
N PRO A 263 -5.67 24.15 -4.41
CA PRO A 263 -4.91 25.31 -3.92
C PRO A 263 -4.83 26.45 -4.95
N GLY A 264 -4.80 26.14 -6.24
CA GLY A 264 -4.80 27.14 -7.32
C GLY A 264 -3.72 28.23 -7.13
N PRO A 265 -4.07 29.53 -7.27
CA PRO A 265 -3.18 30.65 -7.01
C PRO A 265 -3.13 31.03 -5.52
N CYS A 266 -3.85 30.32 -4.65
CA CYS A 266 -4.11 30.76 -3.30
C CYS A 266 -2.93 30.50 -2.35
N PRO A 267 -2.80 31.33 -1.29
CA PRO A 267 -1.80 31.11 -0.27
C PRO A 267 -2.05 29.82 0.54
N PRO A 268 -1.07 29.34 1.32
CA PRO A 268 -1.21 28.16 2.17
C PRO A 268 -2.48 28.20 3.03
N GLY A 269 -3.11 27.03 3.20
CA GLY A 269 -4.36 26.88 3.96
C GLY A 269 -5.64 27.30 3.23
N HIS A 270 -5.52 27.94 2.06
CA HIS A 270 -6.66 28.31 1.23
C HIS A 270 -6.90 27.31 0.09
N ILE A 271 -8.10 27.38 -0.48
CA ILE A 271 -8.52 26.74 -1.73
C ILE A 271 -9.19 27.78 -2.63
N PHE A 272 -9.09 27.58 -3.93
CA PHE A 272 -9.73 28.40 -4.93
C PHE A 272 -11.13 27.85 -5.20
N ASN A 273 -12.17 28.58 -4.78
CA ASN A 273 -13.55 28.13 -4.91
C ASN A 273 -14.53 29.30 -5.13
N LEU A 274 -15.72 29.00 -5.65
CA LEU A 274 -16.79 29.98 -5.80
C LEU A 274 -17.33 30.41 -4.42
N PRO A 275 -17.65 31.70 -4.21
CA PRO A 275 -18.23 32.15 -2.95
C PRO A 275 -19.64 31.58 -2.73
N ASP A 276 -19.96 31.18 -1.49
CA ASP A 276 -21.24 30.53 -1.15
C ASP A 276 -22.46 31.45 -1.29
N ASN A 277 -22.26 32.77 -1.30
CA ASN A 277 -23.33 33.77 -1.25
C ASN A 277 -23.91 34.11 -2.65
N PHE A 278 -24.15 33.11 -3.49
CA PHE A 278 -24.84 33.34 -4.76
C PHE A 278 -26.35 33.29 -4.60
N THR A 279 -26.94 34.48 -4.50
CA THR A 279 -28.30 34.67 -5.03
C THR A 279 -28.20 34.58 -6.55
N ALA A 280 -29.07 33.77 -7.17
CA ALA A 280 -29.12 33.60 -8.62
C ALA A 280 -29.05 34.98 -9.29
N ALA A 281 -28.01 35.20 -10.09
CA ALA A 281 -27.74 36.49 -10.72
C ALA A 281 -28.96 36.92 -11.54
N ASN A 282 -29.59 38.04 -11.15
CA ASN A 282 -30.72 38.62 -11.88
C ASN A 282 -30.28 39.29 -13.21
N THR A 283 -28.97 39.35 -13.47
CA THR A 283 -28.37 39.99 -14.65
C THR A 283 -27.21 39.17 -15.21
N ALA A 284 -27.21 38.97 -16.53
CA ALA A 284 -26.25 38.15 -17.28
C ALA A 284 -24.78 38.66 -17.27
N THR A 285 -24.48 39.72 -16.53
CA THR A 285 -23.18 40.41 -16.53
C THR A 285 -22.30 40.11 -15.32
N ASP A 286 -22.85 39.56 -14.22
CA ASP A 286 -22.08 39.23 -13.02
C ASP A 286 -21.93 37.71 -12.88
N ILE A 287 -21.00 37.14 -13.65
CA ILE A 287 -20.64 35.73 -13.51
C ILE A 287 -19.80 35.59 -12.23
N PRO A 288 -20.18 34.68 -11.31
CA PRO A 288 -19.35 34.28 -10.18
C PRO A 288 -17.88 34.09 -10.52
N ARG A 289 -16.98 34.77 -9.81
CA ARG A 289 -15.54 34.45 -9.85
C ARG A 289 -15.16 33.64 -8.64
N ALA A 290 -14.32 32.64 -8.85
CA ALA A 290 -13.71 31.93 -7.75
C ALA A 290 -12.73 32.84 -7.01
N GLN A 291 -12.67 32.65 -5.71
CA GLN A 291 -11.85 33.42 -4.78
C GLN A 291 -11.14 32.46 -3.83
N CYS A 292 -10.06 32.94 -3.22
CA CYS A 292 -9.34 32.17 -2.22
C CYS A 292 -10.10 32.17 -0.91
N GLN A 293 -10.53 30.99 -0.48
CA GLN A 293 -11.27 30.77 0.76
C GLN A 293 -10.51 29.79 1.64
N CYS A 294 -10.63 29.90 2.97
CA CYS A 294 -10.02 28.92 3.86
C CYS A 294 -10.58 27.54 3.59
N LYS A 295 -9.72 26.51 3.64
CA LYS A 295 -10.15 25.11 3.63
C LYS A 295 -11.06 24.80 4.81
N ASP A 296 -11.88 23.77 4.68
CA ASP A 296 -12.69 23.28 5.78
C ASP A 296 -11.84 22.92 7.01
N GLY A 297 -12.25 23.43 8.17
CA GLY A 297 -11.51 23.28 9.43
C GLY A 297 -10.25 24.15 9.56
N TYR A 298 -10.01 25.07 8.62
CA TYR A 298 -9.01 26.12 8.74
C TYR A 298 -9.68 27.45 9.08
N VAL A 299 -8.96 28.27 9.83
CA VAL A 299 -9.40 29.61 10.22
C VAL A 299 -8.40 30.66 9.73
N PRO A 300 -8.88 31.83 9.29
CA PRO A 300 -8.00 32.92 8.91
C PRO A 300 -7.27 33.47 10.14
N TRP A 301 -6.04 33.88 9.96
CA TRP A 301 -5.22 34.51 10.99
C TRP A 301 -4.77 35.92 10.56
N ASN A 302 -4.20 36.69 11.49
CA ASN A 302 -3.85 38.10 11.29
C ASN A 302 -2.80 38.34 10.19
N ASP A 303 -2.07 37.32 9.76
CA ASP A 303 -1.09 37.35 8.67
C ASP A 303 -1.72 37.15 7.29
N GLY A 304 -3.05 36.95 7.21
CA GLY A 304 -3.76 36.67 5.97
C GLY A 304 -3.63 35.23 5.48
N LEU A 305 -3.07 34.32 6.30
CA LEU A 305 -3.01 32.89 6.02
C LEU A 305 -4.11 32.14 6.77
N CYS A 306 -4.50 30.96 6.27
CA CYS A 306 -5.42 30.09 7.01
C CYS A 306 -4.64 28.95 7.67
N TYR A 307 -4.96 28.67 8.92
CA TYR A 307 -4.34 27.59 9.69
C TYR A 307 -5.39 26.62 10.18
N ARG A 308 -5.03 25.33 10.18
CA ARG A 308 -5.92 24.27 10.67
C ARG A 308 -6.12 24.40 12.17
N LEU A 309 -7.36 24.24 12.61
CA LEU A 309 -7.68 24.19 14.04
C LEU A 309 -6.99 23.00 14.73
N TYR A 310 -6.68 23.20 16.00
CA TYR A 310 -6.01 22.26 16.90
C TYR A 310 -4.62 21.81 16.47
N THR A 311 -4.00 22.49 15.51
CA THR A 311 -2.57 22.33 15.22
C THR A 311 -1.78 23.51 15.77
N ARG A 312 -0.44 23.42 15.69
CA ARG A 312 0.42 24.52 16.12
C ARG A 312 0.14 25.80 15.34
N GLY A 313 -0.04 25.71 14.01
CA GLY A 313 -0.22 26.87 13.14
C GLY A 313 0.80 28.00 13.43
N PRO A 314 0.34 29.24 13.71
CA PRO A 314 1.18 30.38 14.06
C PRO A 314 1.55 30.46 15.56
N CYS A 315 1.05 29.54 16.40
CA CYS A 315 1.26 29.55 17.83
C CYS A 315 2.68 29.14 18.26
N GLY A 316 3.03 29.45 19.51
CA GLY A 316 4.32 29.11 20.10
C GLY A 316 4.56 27.59 20.24
N PRO A 317 5.76 27.18 20.68
CA PRO A 317 6.02 25.79 20.99
C PRO A 317 5.10 25.29 22.12
N ASN A 318 4.56 24.08 21.96
CA ASN A 318 3.59 23.47 22.89
C ASN A 318 2.26 24.25 23.03
N GLU A 319 1.93 25.07 22.04
CA GLU A 319 0.64 25.74 21.92
C GLU A 319 -0.08 25.27 20.65
N PHE A 320 -1.40 25.34 20.67
CA PHE A 320 -2.23 25.04 19.51
C PHE A 320 -3.39 26.03 19.38
N LEU A 321 -3.86 26.16 18.15
CA LEU A 321 -4.90 27.09 17.74
C LEU A 321 -6.29 26.50 18.04
N ILE A 322 -7.16 27.17 18.80
CA ILE A 322 -8.55 26.67 19.03
C ILE A 322 -9.57 27.39 18.14
N ASN A 323 -9.30 28.65 17.81
CA ASN A 323 -10.16 29.49 16.99
C ASN A 323 -9.31 30.44 16.15
N ALA A 324 -9.92 31.40 15.45
CA ALA A 324 -9.20 32.34 14.58
C ALA A 324 -8.24 33.32 15.30
N THR A 325 -8.24 33.40 16.65
CA THR A 325 -7.49 34.44 17.38
C THR A 325 -6.71 33.95 18.60
N ASN A 326 -7.03 32.78 19.14
CA ASN A 326 -6.54 32.30 20.43
C ASN A 326 -5.65 31.06 20.28
N CYS A 327 -4.42 31.22 20.73
CA CYS A 327 -3.49 30.13 20.99
C CYS A 327 -3.60 29.72 22.45
N VAL A 328 -3.73 28.42 22.71
CA VAL A 328 -3.67 27.88 24.07
C VAL A 328 -2.49 26.95 24.23
N ARG A 329 -1.96 26.88 25.44
CA ARG A 329 -0.99 25.84 25.80
C ARG A 329 -1.66 24.48 25.80
N ASN A 330 -0.94 23.48 25.31
CA ASN A 330 -1.42 22.11 25.33
C ASN A 330 -1.56 21.60 26.77
N PHE A 331 -2.79 21.63 27.27
CA PHE A 331 -3.17 21.16 28.59
C PHE A 331 -3.43 19.65 28.65
N CYS A 332 -3.53 18.97 27.50
CA CYS A 332 -3.76 17.53 27.45
C CYS A 332 -2.53 16.72 27.89
N GLY A 333 -1.34 17.33 27.93
CA GLY A 333 -0.11 16.63 28.28
C GLY A 333 0.31 15.61 27.22
N LYS A 334 1.41 14.88 27.48
CA LYS A 334 1.94 13.89 26.53
C LYS A 334 0.98 12.70 26.41
N SER A 335 0.77 12.18 25.20
CA SER A 335 -0.05 10.99 24.88
C SER A 335 -1.58 11.12 25.05
N ARG A 336 -2.10 12.35 25.12
CA ARG A 336 -3.54 12.61 25.12
C ARG A 336 -3.91 13.57 24.00
N LEU A 337 -5.14 13.47 23.52
CA LEU A 337 -5.71 14.32 22.47
C LEU A 337 -6.95 15.04 22.98
N TYR A 338 -7.15 16.25 22.47
CA TYR A 338 -8.24 17.15 22.84
C TYR A 338 -9.48 16.83 22.01
N PHE A 339 -10.64 16.66 22.67
CA PHE A 339 -11.93 16.52 22.00
C PHE A 339 -12.74 17.82 22.17
N PRO A 340 -12.91 18.61 21.10
CA PRO A 340 -13.57 19.91 21.17
C PRO A 340 -15.00 19.84 21.69
N ASP A 341 -15.76 18.83 21.29
CA ASP A 341 -17.19 18.68 21.64
C ASP A 341 -17.43 18.52 23.14
N GLN A 342 -16.47 17.91 23.84
CA GLN A 342 -16.55 17.65 25.28
C GLN A 342 -15.63 18.55 26.11
N ASN A 343 -14.75 19.32 25.45
CA ASN A 343 -13.71 20.13 26.09
C ASN A 343 -12.83 19.32 27.07
N THR A 344 -12.52 18.07 26.72
CA THR A 344 -11.76 17.13 27.57
C THR A 344 -10.68 16.39 26.79
N CYS A 345 -9.64 15.96 27.50
CA CYS A 345 -8.51 15.25 26.91
C CYS A 345 -8.55 13.77 27.22
N TYR A 346 -8.42 12.93 26.20
CA TYR A 346 -8.43 11.47 26.34
C TYR A 346 -7.10 10.85 25.90
N ARG A 347 -6.75 9.71 26.50
CA ARG A 347 -5.50 9.00 26.20
C ARG A 347 -5.60 8.33 24.83
N ILE A 348 -4.56 8.46 24.03
CA ILE A 348 -4.46 7.78 22.72
C ILE A 348 -4.54 6.27 22.93
N GLY A 349 -5.36 5.59 22.13
CA GLY A 349 -5.62 4.15 22.25
C GLY A 349 -6.59 3.74 23.36
N SER A 350 -7.09 4.68 24.16
CA SER A 350 -8.22 4.41 25.07
C SER A 350 -9.55 4.56 24.33
N GLN A 351 -10.62 3.92 24.84
CA GLN A 351 -11.96 4.11 24.29
C GLN A 351 -12.40 5.59 24.37
N GLY A 352 -12.15 6.25 25.50
CA GLY A 352 -12.48 7.67 25.68
C GLY A 352 -13.97 7.95 25.40
N PRO A 353 -14.30 8.97 24.57
CA PRO A 353 -15.68 9.30 24.21
C PRO A 353 -16.19 8.49 23.01
N CYS A 354 -15.41 7.53 22.51
CA CYS A 354 -15.71 6.77 21.31
C CYS A 354 -16.61 5.58 21.60
N SER A 355 -17.29 5.10 20.55
CA SER A 355 -18.19 3.94 20.64
C SER A 355 -17.43 2.66 21.02
N LEU A 356 -18.17 1.63 21.44
CA LEU A 356 -17.59 0.29 21.66
C LEU A 356 -16.83 -0.17 20.40
N HIS A 357 -15.62 -0.72 20.58
CA HIS A 357 -14.65 -1.10 19.52
C HIS A 357 -13.96 0.06 18.77
N GLN A 358 -14.15 1.31 19.23
CA GLN A 358 -13.38 2.45 18.77
C GLN A 358 -12.45 2.96 19.87
N VAL A 359 -11.34 3.56 19.45
CA VAL A 359 -10.32 4.15 20.31
C VAL A 359 -9.96 5.53 19.80
N VAL A 360 -9.47 6.35 20.73
CA VAL A 360 -8.96 7.68 20.45
C VAL A 360 -7.68 7.58 19.61
N VAL A 361 -7.70 8.19 18.43
CA VAL A 361 -6.57 8.25 17.50
C VAL A 361 -6.31 9.70 17.06
N PHE A 362 -5.15 9.91 16.45
CA PHE A 362 -4.82 11.21 15.85
C PHE A 362 -5.76 11.53 14.69
N ASP A 363 -6.07 12.80 14.52
CA ASP A 363 -6.74 13.31 13.34
C ASP A 363 -5.85 13.14 12.09
N PHE A 364 -6.11 12.07 11.33
CA PHE A 364 -5.39 11.75 10.09
C PHE A 364 -5.74 12.65 8.91
N THR A 365 -6.76 13.50 9.02
CA THR A 365 -7.06 14.49 7.97
C THR A 365 -6.06 15.65 8.00
N ALA A 366 -5.39 15.87 9.13
CA ALA A 366 -4.25 16.77 9.23
C ALA A 366 -3.00 16.12 8.64
N ARG A 367 -2.32 16.77 7.70
CA ARG A 367 -1.07 16.25 7.12
C ARG A 367 0.11 16.75 7.94
N PRO A 368 0.84 15.90 8.68
CA PRO A 368 1.89 16.37 9.59
C PRO A 368 3.01 17.16 8.92
N SER A 369 3.28 16.88 7.64
CA SER A 369 4.29 17.57 6.84
C SER A 369 3.91 18.99 6.43
N VAL A 370 2.61 19.32 6.40
CA VAL A 370 2.10 20.61 5.93
C VAL A 370 1.48 21.40 7.08
N ASP A 371 0.58 20.77 7.82
CA ASP A 371 -0.27 21.41 8.84
C ASP A 371 0.31 21.28 10.25
N GLY A 372 1.33 20.44 10.40
CA GLY A 372 1.90 20.05 11.69
C GLY A 372 1.07 18.96 12.39
N ILE A 373 1.48 18.65 13.62
CA ILE A 373 0.80 17.64 14.44
C ILE A 373 -0.53 18.23 14.91
N SER A 374 -1.62 17.52 14.65
CA SER A 374 -2.93 17.83 15.20
C SER A 374 -3.06 17.28 16.62
N TYR A 375 -3.49 18.13 17.53
CA TYR A 375 -3.85 17.76 18.90
C TYR A 375 -5.35 17.42 19.01
N ASN A 376 -6.11 17.51 17.92
CA ASN A 376 -7.49 17.06 17.84
C ASN A 376 -7.56 15.52 17.91
N GLY A 377 -8.39 15.01 18.81
CA GLY A 377 -8.70 13.59 18.93
C GLY A 377 -9.90 13.23 18.08
N ILE A 378 -9.79 12.13 17.33
CA ILE A 378 -10.92 11.53 16.62
C ILE A 378 -11.08 10.07 17.04
N CYS A 379 -12.27 9.53 16.81
CA CYS A 379 -12.57 8.13 17.07
C CYS A 379 -12.22 7.27 15.85
N GLY A 380 -11.26 6.36 16.03
CA GLY A 380 -10.87 5.38 15.02
C GLY A 380 -11.11 3.96 15.51
N CYS A 381 -11.06 2.97 14.62
CA CYS A 381 -11.28 1.58 15.02
C CYS A 381 -10.12 1.04 15.86
N SER A 382 -10.42 0.21 16.86
CA SER A 382 -9.46 -0.42 17.77
C SER A 382 -8.57 -1.51 17.12
N GLY A 383 -8.61 -1.68 15.80
CA GLY A 383 -7.95 -2.75 15.04
C GLY A 383 -7.17 -2.25 13.81
N VAL A 384 -6.68 -3.19 12.98
CA VAL A 384 -5.95 -2.86 11.74
C VAL A 384 -6.87 -2.08 10.80
N ILE A 385 -6.43 -0.90 10.37
CA ILE A 385 -7.13 -0.04 9.42
C ILE A 385 -6.88 -0.60 8.00
N TRP A 386 -7.90 -1.16 7.36
CA TRP A 386 -7.82 -1.64 5.97
C TRP A 386 -8.21 -0.57 4.93
N ASN A 387 -8.85 0.53 5.35
CA ASN A 387 -9.31 1.61 4.47
C ASN A 387 -9.19 2.98 5.14
N LEU A 388 -9.00 4.04 4.33
CA LEU A 388 -8.94 5.45 4.79
C LEU A 388 -10.28 5.95 5.35
N ASP A 389 -11.37 5.23 5.10
CA ASP A 389 -12.75 5.64 5.40
C ASP A 389 -13.17 5.41 6.87
N GLN A 390 -12.28 4.93 7.74
CA GLN A 390 -12.46 4.77 9.21
C GLN A 390 -13.74 4.07 9.68
N GLN A 391 -14.47 3.39 8.79
CA GLN A 391 -15.66 2.63 9.14
C GLN A 391 -15.25 1.31 9.80
N CYS A 392 -15.65 1.15 11.06
CA CYS A 392 -15.52 -0.12 11.75
C CYS A 392 -16.62 -1.03 11.21
N SER A 393 -16.24 -2.09 10.50
CA SER A 393 -17.19 -3.18 10.29
C SER A 393 -17.52 -3.73 11.66
N ASN A 394 -18.79 -3.62 12.05
CA ASN A 394 -19.28 -4.34 13.22
C ASN A 394 -18.91 -5.81 13.00
N ILE A 395 -18.04 -6.34 13.86
CA ILE A 395 -17.96 -7.78 14.08
C ILE A 395 -19.25 -8.10 14.84
N ASP A 396 -20.37 -8.16 14.12
CA ASP A 396 -21.62 -8.66 14.66
C ASP A 396 -21.43 -10.15 14.90
N ASN A 397 -21.31 -10.49 16.18
CA ASN A 397 -21.64 -11.75 16.85
C ASN A 397 -21.68 -13.01 15.96
N GLY A 398 -20.60 -13.80 16.01
CA GLY A 398 -20.62 -15.16 15.45
C GLY A 398 -19.28 -15.89 15.33
N GLY A 399 -18.16 -15.34 15.83
CA GLY A 399 -16.86 -16.00 15.83
C GLY A 399 -16.42 -16.30 17.26
N THR A 400 -16.28 -17.59 17.55
CA THR A 400 -15.82 -18.21 18.80
C THR A 400 -14.68 -17.48 19.54
N GLU A 401 -14.78 -17.52 20.86
CA GLU A 401 -13.76 -17.18 21.84
C GLU A 401 -12.36 -17.70 21.45
N ASP A 402 -11.33 -16.91 21.80
CA ASP A 402 -9.90 -17.22 21.77
C ASP A 402 -9.15 -17.14 20.42
N GLU A 403 -9.30 -16.04 19.67
CA GLU A 403 -8.25 -15.62 18.74
C GLU A 403 -7.38 -14.54 19.40
N ASN A 404 -6.21 -14.93 19.89
CA ASN A 404 -5.30 -14.06 20.64
C ASN A 404 -4.97 -12.79 19.83
N THR A 405 -5.50 -11.64 20.28
CA THR A 405 -5.33 -10.27 19.74
C THR A 405 -3.88 -9.89 19.41
N CYS A 406 -2.93 -10.61 20.02
CA CYS A 406 -1.51 -10.45 19.85
C CYS A 406 -0.98 -10.92 18.49
N GLU A 407 -1.55 -11.98 17.92
CA GLU A 407 -1.09 -12.61 16.68
C GLU A 407 -1.66 -11.93 15.43
N SER A 408 -2.81 -11.27 15.58
CA SER A 408 -3.43 -10.43 14.54
C SER A 408 -2.66 -9.12 14.30
N THR A 409 -1.69 -8.78 15.17
CA THR A 409 -0.85 -7.58 15.03
C THR A 409 0.49 -7.92 14.35
N PRO A 410 0.76 -7.44 13.12
CA PRO A 410 2.00 -7.74 12.41
C PRO A 410 3.24 -7.30 13.22
N GLY A 411 4.15 -8.24 13.49
CA GLY A 411 5.40 -7.95 14.21
C GLY A 411 5.31 -8.05 15.75
N MET A 412 4.20 -8.56 16.30
CA MET A 412 4.05 -8.88 17.72
C MET A 412 3.99 -10.40 17.91
N VAL A 413 4.43 -10.86 19.08
CA VAL A 413 4.38 -12.27 19.48
C VAL A 413 3.97 -12.38 20.93
N GLU A 414 3.13 -13.37 21.23
CA GLU A 414 2.75 -13.69 22.59
C GLU A 414 3.75 -14.65 23.23
N LEU A 415 4.25 -14.29 24.41
CA LEU A 415 5.10 -15.13 25.25
C LEU A 415 4.55 -15.09 26.68
N ASN A 416 4.17 -16.24 27.24
CA ASN A 416 3.67 -16.40 28.60
C ASN A 416 2.50 -15.44 28.94
N GLY A 417 1.53 -15.28 28.04
CA GLY A 417 0.35 -14.44 28.25
C GLY A 417 0.57 -12.93 28.08
N ASN A 418 1.76 -12.50 27.63
CA ASN A 418 2.10 -11.10 27.38
C ASN A 418 2.54 -10.87 25.93
N CYS A 419 2.13 -9.74 25.36
CA CYS A 419 2.46 -9.32 24.00
C CYS A 419 3.79 -8.56 23.90
N TYR A 420 4.71 -9.05 23.08
CA TYR A 420 6.01 -8.41 22.85
C TYR A 420 6.28 -8.15 21.37
N LYS A 421 6.91 -7.00 21.07
CA LYS A 421 7.33 -6.66 19.71
C LYS A 421 8.57 -7.44 19.30
N LEU A 422 8.54 -8.07 18.12
CA LEU A 422 9.70 -8.72 17.52
C LEU A 422 10.81 -7.70 17.25
N TYR A 423 12.06 -8.17 17.32
CA TYR A 423 13.30 -7.38 17.20
C TYR A 423 13.47 -6.30 18.27
N THR A 424 12.79 -6.45 19.41
CA THR A 424 13.01 -5.64 20.62
C THR A 424 13.52 -6.49 21.77
N ARG A 425 13.99 -5.87 22.85
CA ARG A 425 14.52 -6.62 24.01
C ARG A 425 13.47 -7.57 24.61
N GLY A 426 12.20 -7.13 24.71
CA GLY A 426 11.14 -7.91 25.34
C GLY A 426 11.55 -8.52 26.70
N PRO A 427 11.22 -9.80 26.96
CA PRO A 427 11.64 -10.53 28.15
C PRO A 427 13.10 -11.04 28.09
N CYS A 428 13.87 -10.72 27.06
CA CYS A 428 15.26 -11.18 26.89
C CYS A 428 16.27 -10.36 27.71
N GLY A 429 17.46 -10.95 27.92
CA GLY A 429 18.55 -10.35 28.68
C GLY A 429 19.23 -9.14 28.01
N PRO A 430 20.16 -8.46 28.70
CA PRO A 430 20.92 -7.35 28.15
C PRO A 430 21.76 -7.80 26.93
N GLY A 431 21.76 -7.00 25.86
CA GLY A 431 22.42 -7.33 24.59
C GLY A 431 21.63 -8.30 23.70
N GLN A 432 20.43 -8.73 24.11
CA GLN A 432 19.56 -9.63 23.35
C GLN A 432 18.33 -8.92 22.79
N TRP A 433 17.67 -9.58 21.83
CA TRP A 433 16.36 -9.22 21.28
C TRP A 433 15.55 -10.47 20.89
N LEU A 434 14.23 -10.30 20.75
CA LEU A 434 13.30 -11.34 20.32
C LEU A 434 13.33 -11.51 18.80
N GLU A 435 13.50 -12.73 18.31
CA GLU A 435 13.40 -13.06 16.89
C GLU A 435 12.30 -14.12 16.67
N PRO A 436 11.46 -14.01 15.62
CA PRO A 436 10.46 -15.02 15.32
C PRO A 436 11.11 -16.35 14.92
N LEU A 437 10.51 -17.47 15.34
CA LEU A 437 10.95 -18.79 14.90
C LEU A 437 10.58 -18.98 13.43
N LYS A 438 11.59 -19.00 12.55
CA LYS A 438 11.42 -19.44 11.17
C LYS A 438 11.09 -20.93 11.18
N THR A 439 9.86 -21.31 10.86
CA THR A 439 9.46 -22.71 10.71
C THR A 439 10.13 -23.30 9.46
N HIS A 440 11.39 -23.73 9.57
CA HIS A 440 11.93 -24.79 8.73
C HIS A 440 13.14 -25.52 9.36
N THR A 441 12.96 -26.84 9.50
CA THR A 441 13.94 -27.94 9.61
C THR A 441 14.75 -28.16 10.89
N GLN A 442 14.43 -29.31 11.52
CA GLN A 442 15.20 -30.06 12.51
C GLN A 442 16.60 -30.42 11.99
N GLY A 443 17.64 -30.04 12.74
CA GLY A 443 18.74 -30.96 13.05
C GLY A 443 18.34 -31.83 14.26
N PRO A 444 18.88 -33.05 14.41
CA PRO A 444 18.40 -34.00 15.41
C PRO A 444 18.90 -33.65 16.81
N GLN A 445 18.01 -33.85 17.79
CA GLN A 445 18.13 -33.61 19.25
C GLN A 445 17.88 -32.14 19.66
N THR A 446 16.86 -31.76 20.44
CA THR A 446 16.04 -32.49 21.41
C THR A 446 14.72 -31.73 21.61
N GLN A 447 13.62 -32.47 21.70
CA GLN A 447 12.29 -31.97 22.02
C GLN A 447 12.14 -31.69 23.53
N ARG A 448 11.52 -30.54 23.87
CA ARG A 448 10.34 -30.33 24.75
C ARG A 448 10.27 -28.86 25.16
N PHE A 449 9.43 -28.06 24.49
CA PHE A 449 8.06 -27.66 24.90
C PHE A 449 8.03 -26.61 26.02
N LEU A 450 7.97 -25.34 25.60
CA LEU A 450 7.12 -24.29 26.14
C LEU A 450 6.61 -23.48 24.91
N ASP A 451 5.31 -23.28 24.79
CA ASP A 451 4.61 -22.65 23.66
C ASP A 451 5.10 -21.22 23.36
N THR A 452 6.19 -21.11 22.60
CA THR A 452 6.80 -19.81 22.32
C THR A 452 7.15 -19.73 20.85
N LYS A 453 6.44 -18.85 20.12
CA LYS A 453 6.62 -18.60 18.67
C LYS A 453 7.86 -17.74 18.34
N ALA A 454 8.70 -17.41 19.34
CA ALA A 454 9.89 -16.57 19.21
C ALA A 454 11.00 -16.99 20.17
N LYS A 455 12.27 -16.68 19.82
CA LYS A 455 13.47 -16.96 20.63
C LYS A 455 14.27 -15.69 20.92
N CYS A 456 14.96 -15.66 22.06
CA CYS A 456 15.93 -14.60 22.39
C CYS A 456 17.27 -14.88 21.70
N VAL A 457 17.80 -13.91 20.97
CA VAL A 457 19.12 -14.00 20.32
C VAL A 457 19.95 -12.74 20.60
N CYS A 458 21.28 -12.83 20.53
CA CYS A 458 22.14 -11.64 20.64
C CYS A 458 21.85 -10.68 19.48
N ARG A 459 21.92 -9.38 19.75
CA ARG A 459 21.78 -8.35 18.71
C ARG A 459 22.92 -8.48 17.70
N PRO A 460 22.70 -8.15 16.42
CA PRO A 460 23.77 -8.10 15.43
C PRO A 460 24.95 -7.26 15.94
N GLY A 461 26.15 -7.84 15.93
CA GLY A 461 27.37 -7.22 16.45
C GLY A 461 27.70 -7.52 17.93
N TYR A 462 26.85 -8.22 18.67
CA TYR A 462 27.11 -8.68 20.04
C TYR A 462 27.45 -10.17 20.03
N THR A 463 28.48 -10.58 20.77
CA THR A 463 28.90 -11.98 20.89
C THR A 463 28.46 -12.57 22.21
N LEU A 464 28.31 -13.90 22.25
CA LEU A 464 28.04 -14.62 23.49
C LEU A 464 29.23 -14.45 24.44
N ALA A 465 28.96 -14.11 25.70
CA ALA A 465 29.99 -14.11 26.73
C ALA A 465 30.25 -15.58 27.14
N GLU A 466 31.43 -16.11 26.83
CA GLU A 466 31.91 -17.35 27.47
C GLU A 466 32.11 -17.04 28.96
N GLY A 467 31.33 -17.74 29.80
CA GLY A 467 31.51 -17.75 31.24
C GLY A 467 32.30 -19.00 31.61
N ASP A 468 33.41 -18.80 32.31
CA ASP A 468 34.13 -19.84 33.02
C ASP A 468 33.24 -20.33 34.17
N ASP A 469 32.55 -21.45 34.00
CA ASP A 469 31.96 -22.24 35.07
C ASP A 469 32.31 -23.71 34.78
N GLU A 470 33.57 -24.07 35.05
CA GLU A 470 33.93 -25.46 35.36
C GLU A 470 33.44 -25.77 36.79
N GLU A 471 32.91 -26.98 36.98
CA GLU A 471 32.31 -27.52 38.20
C GLU A 471 30.86 -27.11 38.52
N ASP A 472 29.91 -27.76 37.84
CA ASP A 472 28.96 -28.59 38.60
C ASP A 472 28.31 -29.65 37.69
N GLN A 473 28.67 -30.92 37.93
CA GLN A 473 28.08 -32.09 37.29
C GLN A 473 26.73 -32.42 37.95
N ASN A 474 25.71 -31.63 37.64
CA ASN A 474 24.30 -32.05 37.53
C ASN A 474 23.45 -30.83 37.18
N VAL A 475 22.51 -30.99 36.23
CA VAL A 475 21.68 -29.94 35.60
C VAL A 475 22.35 -29.25 34.41
N GLY A 476 22.42 -29.97 33.28
CA GLY A 476 22.71 -29.37 31.97
C GLY A 476 21.58 -28.43 31.51
N ARG A 477 21.67 -27.15 31.85
CA ARG A 477 20.80 -26.06 31.34
C ARG A 477 21.58 -24.76 31.17
N ALA A 478 22.25 -24.59 30.03
CA ALA A 478 22.82 -23.30 29.66
C ALA A 478 21.71 -22.33 29.22
N ARG A 479 21.25 -21.49 30.15
CA ARG A 479 20.44 -20.30 29.90
C ARG A 479 21.37 -19.24 29.29
N ILE A 480 21.10 -18.71 28.10
CA ILE A 480 21.93 -17.64 27.50
C ILE A 480 21.83 -16.39 28.38
N THR A 481 22.80 -16.20 29.28
CA THR A 481 22.71 -15.23 30.37
C THR A 481 23.26 -13.84 30.00
N ARG A 482 24.23 -13.71 29.07
CA ARG A 482 24.85 -12.41 28.70
C ARG A 482 25.36 -12.37 27.25
N CYS A 483 25.12 -11.26 26.54
CA CYS A 483 25.76 -10.93 25.25
C CYS A 483 26.61 -9.67 25.41
N ASN A 484 27.88 -9.71 24.99
CA ASN A 484 28.84 -8.63 25.13
C ASN A 484 28.83 -7.70 23.90
N ALA A 485 28.95 -6.40 24.16
CA ALA A 485 29.11 -5.39 23.12
C ALA A 485 30.49 -5.52 22.44
N PRO A 486 30.63 -5.13 21.17
CA PRO A 486 31.89 -5.29 20.42
C PRO A 486 33.07 -4.52 21.03
N THR A 487 32.80 -3.47 21.81
CA THR A 487 33.80 -2.70 22.55
C THR A 487 34.43 -3.45 23.72
N VAL A 488 33.74 -4.45 24.29
CA VAL A 488 34.23 -5.26 25.42
C VAL A 488 35.21 -6.35 24.95
N GLY A 489 35.01 -6.88 23.73
CA GLY A 489 35.96 -7.81 23.11
C GLY A 489 37.31 -7.16 22.78
N LEU A 490 37.29 -5.91 22.30
CA LEU A 490 38.50 -5.10 22.08
C LEU A 490 39.24 -4.80 23.39
N ALA A 491 38.53 -4.50 24.48
CA ALA A 491 39.15 -4.23 25.77
C ALA A 491 39.83 -5.48 26.38
N ARG A 492 39.26 -6.68 26.22
CA ARG A 492 39.89 -7.95 26.60
C ARG A 492 41.16 -8.22 25.79
N TRP A 493 41.11 -7.96 24.47
CA TRP A 493 42.26 -8.14 23.58
C TRP A 493 43.42 -7.17 23.88
N PHE A 494 43.11 -5.93 24.29
CA PHE A 494 44.13 -4.97 24.71
C PHE A 494 44.73 -5.28 26.08
N LEU A 495 43.98 -5.87 27.01
CA LEU A 495 44.49 -6.32 28.31
C LEU A 495 45.41 -7.55 28.17
N ASP A 496 45.16 -8.47 27.24
CA ASP A 496 46.03 -9.63 26.99
C ASP A 496 47.35 -9.27 26.29
N ILE A 497 47.44 -8.10 25.63
CA ILE A 497 48.64 -7.65 24.91
C ILE A 497 49.51 -6.70 25.74
N PHE A 498 48.91 -5.97 26.68
CA PHE A 498 49.60 -4.93 27.46
C PHE A 498 49.54 -5.13 28.99
N GLY A 499 48.92 -6.21 29.47
CA GLY A 499 48.81 -6.57 30.89
C GLY A 499 49.94 -7.47 31.37
#